data_AF-A0A353D0C2-F1
#
_entry.id   AF-A0A353D0C2-F1
#
_cell.length_a   1.000
_cell.length_b   1.000
_cell.length_c   1.000
_cell.angle_alpha   90.00
_cell.angle_beta   90.00
_cell.angle_gamma   90.00
#
_symmetry.space_group_name_H-M   'P 1'
#
loop_
_entity.id
_entity.type
_entity.pdbx_description
1 polymer ?
#
loop_
_entity_poly.entity_id
_entity_poly.type
_entity_poly.pdbx_seq_one_letter_code
_entity_poly.pdbx_strand_id
1 'polypeptide(L)'
;MKHGALRCPFSFSPCFISGRVSVNLKIRLVLWQLSVLLMFLSAPARALEDWLSLPDGEISRIAFGSCAKQWEAQPIWNSVASAEPDLFLFIGDAIYGDWHGDKPFTPTRQSLTTDWSRLAAIPEFSAIRKQLPFMATWDNHDYGSHNGGADFELKEMTKEVFLDFFGEPKNSERRKTPGIYDAKTFGPPGRRVQIILLDTRWFRSPFKKDERSAEERKAIGKVGNYVGNTDEKATVLGETQWQWLTEQLLQPAELRLIVSSTQIIPDQKGMDEWGAFPRERLRLIELIRSTGAEGVLLVSGNVHFAELSRLESENRDFYELTSSGMTHNDERYANAANPYRVKGPVVEHNFGLVEMDWDAKPSPLIKLKAIGADGGTGFEHEISLPSLQQAKPTKCTDPRPQLCTMDYQPVCAKKSDGTHRTYANGCGACSDSEVIEYLAGECKDIP
;
A
#
# COMPACT_ATOMS: atom_id res chain seq x y z
N MET A 1 98.24 -30.89 13.88
CA MET A 1 98.78 -29.67 14.53
C MET A 1 98.14 -28.45 13.88
N LYS A 2 98.00 -27.39 14.67
CA LYS A 2 97.10 -26.23 14.52
C LYS A 2 97.44 -25.24 13.39
N HIS A 3 96.41 -24.45 13.04
CA HIS A 3 96.38 -23.08 12.45
C HIS A 3 96.76 -22.94 10.96
N GLY A 4 96.16 -22.07 10.14
CA GLY A 4 95.14 -21.04 10.34
C GLY A 4 94.93 -20.25 9.03
N ALA A 5 93.66 -20.06 8.67
CA ALA A 5 93.00 -18.93 8.01
C ALA A 5 93.76 -17.84 7.21
N LEU A 6 93.27 -17.65 5.96
CA LEU A 6 92.72 -16.42 5.32
C LEU A 6 93.63 -15.33 4.68
N ARG A 7 93.57 -15.34 3.32
CA ARG A 7 93.10 -14.28 2.37
C ARG A 7 94.01 -13.20 1.75
N CYS A 8 93.64 -12.94 0.47
CA CYS A 8 93.89 -11.81 -0.47
C CYS A 8 95.17 -11.86 -1.33
N PRO A 9 95.23 -11.24 -2.56
CA PRO A 9 94.23 -10.44 -3.30
C PRO A 9 94.08 -10.77 -4.82
N PHE A 10 93.27 -9.95 -5.51
CA PHE A 10 92.90 -9.89 -6.94
C PHE A 10 94.05 -9.79 -7.98
N SER A 11 93.84 -10.32 -9.20
CA SER A 11 94.29 -9.71 -10.49
C SER A 11 93.73 -10.41 -11.76
N PHE A 12 92.96 -9.64 -12.56
CA PHE A 12 92.81 -9.55 -14.04
C PHE A 12 92.66 -10.79 -15.00
N SER A 13 91.41 -10.99 -15.50
CA SER A 13 90.87 -10.95 -16.91
C SER A 13 91.70 -11.40 -18.14
N PRO A 14 91.11 -11.96 -19.24
CA PRO A 14 90.02 -11.32 -20.02
C PRO A 14 88.93 -12.24 -20.64
N CYS A 15 88.11 -11.60 -21.48
CA CYS A 15 86.68 -11.78 -21.74
C CYS A 15 86.38 -12.23 -23.20
N PHE A 16 85.09 -12.54 -23.44
CA PHE A 16 84.33 -12.69 -24.72
C PHE A 16 84.34 -14.10 -25.36
N ILE A 17 83.23 -14.70 -25.82
CA ILE A 17 82.05 -14.22 -26.58
C ILE A 17 80.82 -15.11 -26.21
N SER A 18 79.76 -14.54 -25.63
CA SER A 18 78.44 -14.19 -26.23
C SER A 18 77.47 -15.36 -26.53
N GLY A 19 76.34 -15.33 -25.82
CA GLY A 19 75.15 -16.15 -26.09
C GLY A 19 74.02 -15.84 -25.10
N ARG A 20 73.49 -14.62 -25.12
CA ARG A 20 72.27 -14.26 -24.37
C ARG A 20 71.05 -14.81 -25.11
N VAL A 21 70.23 -15.61 -24.43
CA VAL A 21 68.77 -15.59 -24.64
C VAL A 21 68.14 -15.29 -23.29
N SER A 22 67.75 -14.04 -23.13
CA SER A 22 66.96 -13.55 -22.00
C SER A 22 65.50 -13.90 -22.28
N VAL A 23 64.99 -14.99 -21.70
CA VAL A 23 63.56 -15.28 -21.74
C VAL A 23 62.87 -14.44 -20.66
N ASN A 24 62.06 -13.50 -21.14
CA ASN A 24 61.34 -12.47 -20.40
C ASN A 24 60.56 -13.00 -19.19
N LEU A 25 60.91 -12.46 -18.00
CA LEU A 25 60.14 -12.56 -16.75
C LEU A 25 58.77 -11.84 -16.81
N LYS A 26 58.35 -11.34 -17.98
CA LYS A 26 57.05 -10.68 -18.20
C LYS A 26 55.91 -11.65 -18.55
N ILE A 27 56.19 -12.89 -18.94
CA ILE A 27 55.15 -13.82 -19.41
C ILE A 27 54.49 -14.60 -18.25
N ARG A 28 55.18 -14.76 -17.11
CA ARG A 28 54.62 -15.50 -15.95
C ARG A 28 53.67 -14.67 -15.06
N LEU A 29 53.72 -13.34 -15.09
CA LEU A 29 52.77 -12.50 -14.34
C LEU A 29 51.43 -12.31 -15.06
N VAL A 30 51.42 -12.36 -16.39
CA VAL A 30 50.19 -12.16 -17.19
C VAL A 30 49.24 -13.35 -17.10
N LEU A 31 49.77 -14.58 -16.94
CA LEU A 31 48.95 -15.79 -16.81
C LEU A 31 48.32 -15.96 -15.41
N TRP A 32 48.90 -15.37 -14.37
CA TRP A 32 48.31 -15.39 -13.02
C TRP A 32 47.23 -14.31 -12.83
N GLN A 33 47.36 -13.15 -13.50
CA GLN A 33 46.32 -12.12 -13.52
C GLN A 33 45.09 -12.51 -14.36
N LEU A 34 45.25 -13.30 -15.43
CA LEU A 34 44.13 -13.82 -16.22
C LEU A 34 43.36 -14.95 -15.52
N SER A 35 43.98 -15.67 -14.58
CA SER A 35 43.34 -16.76 -13.82
C SER A 35 42.45 -16.23 -12.68
N VAL A 36 42.83 -15.09 -12.07
CA VAL A 36 42.02 -14.43 -11.04
C VAL A 36 40.90 -13.57 -11.66
N LEU A 37 41.09 -13.07 -12.89
CA LEU A 37 40.04 -12.32 -13.60
C LEU A 37 38.93 -13.23 -14.17
N LEU A 38 39.20 -14.51 -14.44
CA LEU A 38 38.18 -15.47 -14.90
C LEU A 38 37.34 -16.11 -13.78
N MET A 39 37.74 -16.01 -12.51
CA MET A 39 36.90 -16.51 -11.39
C MET A 39 35.81 -15.51 -10.94
N PHE A 40 35.81 -14.27 -11.45
CA PHE A 40 34.79 -13.27 -11.15
C PHE A 40 33.77 -13.04 -12.28
N LEU A 41 33.85 -13.77 -13.40
CA LEU A 41 33.01 -13.56 -14.59
C LEU A 41 31.88 -14.58 -14.77
N SER A 42 31.59 -15.39 -13.76
CA SER A 42 30.46 -16.33 -13.81
C SER A 42 29.83 -16.57 -12.44
N ALA A 43 29.57 -15.50 -11.69
CA ALA A 43 28.43 -15.59 -10.79
C ALA A 43 27.20 -15.66 -11.71
N PRO A 44 26.43 -16.77 -11.75
CA PRO A 44 25.13 -16.71 -12.40
C PRO A 44 24.41 -15.53 -11.78
N ALA A 45 23.76 -14.69 -12.59
CA ALA A 45 22.74 -13.80 -12.07
C ALA A 45 21.86 -14.68 -11.18
N ARG A 46 21.92 -14.51 -9.86
CA ARG A 46 21.02 -15.23 -8.97
C ARG A 46 19.65 -14.84 -9.49
N ALA A 47 18.95 -15.81 -10.09
CA ALA A 47 17.55 -15.63 -10.39
C ALA A 47 16.93 -15.11 -9.10
N LEU A 48 16.19 -14.00 -9.18
CA LEU A 48 15.36 -13.56 -8.06
C LEU A 48 14.65 -14.82 -7.56
N GLU A 49 14.92 -15.21 -6.31
CA GLU A 49 14.25 -16.37 -5.72
C GLU A 49 12.73 -16.15 -5.85
N ASP A 50 12.04 -17.21 -6.28
CA ASP A 50 10.62 -17.17 -6.60
C ASP A 50 9.82 -16.64 -5.41
N TRP A 51 8.85 -15.76 -5.68
CA TRP A 51 7.92 -15.27 -4.67
C TRP A 51 7.05 -16.42 -4.16
N LEU A 52 6.72 -16.41 -2.86
CA LEU A 52 5.78 -17.37 -2.31
C LEU A 52 4.41 -17.22 -2.99
N SER A 53 3.75 -18.36 -3.21
CA SER A 53 2.35 -18.38 -3.67
C SER A 53 1.44 -17.75 -2.62
N LEU A 54 0.36 -17.12 -3.10
CA LEU A 54 -0.66 -16.57 -2.21
C LEU A 54 -1.34 -17.69 -1.40
N PRO A 55 -1.86 -17.40 -0.20
CA PRO A 55 -2.57 -18.39 0.60
C PRO A 55 -3.81 -18.92 -0.15
N ASP A 56 -4.04 -20.24 -0.08
CA ASP A 56 -5.24 -20.89 -0.65
C ASP A 56 -6.43 -20.95 0.35
N GLY A 57 -6.21 -20.49 1.59
CA GLY A 57 -7.12 -20.69 2.72
C GLY A 57 -7.66 -19.41 3.36
N GLU A 58 -8.21 -19.56 4.56
CA GLU A 58 -8.58 -18.43 5.42
C GLU A 58 -7.34 -17.63 5.82
N ILE A 59 -7.49 -16.31 5.83
CA ILE A 59 -6.49 -15.37 6.35
C ILE A 59 -7.14 -14.54 7.45
N SER A 60 -6.33 -14.18 8.44
CA SER A 60 -6.75 -13.43 9.65
C SER A 60 -5.83 -12.27 9.97
N ARG A 61 -4.63 -12.16 9.39
CA ARG A 61 -3.67 -11.09 9.69
C ARG A 61 -3.10 -10.56 8.39
N ILE A 62 -3.40 -9.31 8.06
CA ILE A 62 -2.94 -8.65 6.84
C ILE A 62 -2.10 -7.44 7.24
N ALA A 63 -0.80 -7.50 6.97
CA ALA A 63 0.10 -6.37 7.13
C ALA A 63 0.18 -5.58 5.81
N PHE A 64 0.43 -4.28 5.90
CA PHE A 64 0.67 -3.46 4.71
C PHE A 64 1.60 -2.28 5.01
N GLY A 65 2.24 -1.76 3.98
CA GLY A 65 3.10 -0.59 4.11
C GLY A 65 3.52 0.02 2.78
N SER A 66 4.09 1.23 2.89
CA SER A 66 4.62 2.02 1.78
C SER A 66 5.74 2.97 2.23
N CYS A 67 6.42 3.58 1.26
CA CYS A 67 7.49 4.56 1.47
C CYS A 67 8.76 3.93 2.11
N ALA A 68 9.32 2.96 1.41
CA ALA A 68 10.47 2.16 1.81
C ALA A 68 11.68 2.43 0.90
N LYS A 69 12.49 3.44 1.24
CA LYS A 69 13.69 3.77 0.47
C LYS A 69 14.63 2.57 0.36
N GLN A 70 14.93 2.16 -0.87
CA GLN A 70 15.77 1.00 -1.18
C GLN A 70 17.27 1.19 -0.89
N TRP A 71 17.67 2.37 -0.40
CA TRP A 71 19.03 2.68 0.04
C TRP A 71 19.15 2.91 1.54
N GLU A 72 18.05 2.83 2.28
CA GLU A 72 18.03 2.91 3.75
C GLU A 72 17.98 1.50 4.36
N ALA A 73 18.43 1.38 5.61
CA ALA A 73 18.17 0.16 6.39
C ALA A 73 16.67 0.01 6.64
N GLN A 74 16.15 -1.22 6.57
CA GLN A 74 14.73 -1.51 6.77
C GLN A 74 14.50 -2.53 7.90
N PRO A 75 14.91 -2.21 9.16
CA PRO A 75 14.72 -3.11 10.30
C PRO A 75 13.24 -3.37 10.61
N ILE A 76 12.34 -2.53 10.07
CA ILE A 76 10.89 -2.68 10.18
C ILE A 76 10.39 -4.04 9.71
N TRP A 77 11.06 -4.70 8.76
CA TRP A 77 10.69 -6.06 8.32
C TRP A 77 10.78 -7.09 9.45
N ASN A 78 11.65 -6.90 10.44
CA ASN A 78 11.69 -7.76 11.62
C ASN A 78 10.42 -7.61 12.47
N SER A 79 9.90 -6.38 12.58
CA SER A 79 8.64 -6.08 13.25
C SER A 79 7.44 -6.65 12.47
N VAL A 80 7.45 -6.52 11.14
CA VAL A 80 6.44 -7.16 10.26
C VAL A 80 6.45 -8.68 10.45
N ALA A 81 7.62 -9.32 10.44
CA ALA A 81 7.73 -10.76 10.67
C ALA A 81 7.23 -11.17 12.06
N SER A 82 7.51 -10.38 13.10
CA SER A 82 7.05 -10.63 14.48
C SER A 82 5.53 -10.45 14.65
N ALA A 83 4.88 -9.71 13.75
CA ALA A 83 3.44 -9.61 13.71
C ALA A 83 2.76 -10.80 13.02
N GLU A 84 3.52 -11.79 12.51
CA GLU A 84 3.03 -13.03 11.91
C GLU A 84 1.82 -12.84 10.94
N PRO A 85 1.92 -11.94 9.93
CA PRO A 85 0.84 -11.80 8.96
C PRO A 85 0.75 -13.02 8.03
N ASP A 86 -0.47 -13.29 7.53
CA ASP A 86 -0.71 -14.28 6.47
C ASP A 86 -0.37 -13.72 5.07
N LEU A 87 -0.43 -12.39 4.93
CA LEU A 87 -0.24 -11.67 3.68
C LEU A 87 0.33 -10.27 3.96
N PHE A 88 1.31 -9.85 3.16
CA PHE A 88 1.75 -8.46 3.11
C PHE A 88 1.22 -7.75 1.85
N LEU A 89 0.68 -6.55 2.02
CA LEU A 89 0.32 -5.66 0.93
C LEU A 89 1.37 -4.56 0.80
N PHE A 90 2.14 -4.58 -0.28
CA PHE A 90 3.00 -3.46 -0.62
C PHE A 90 2.20 -2.45 -1.43
N ILE A 91 1.84 -1.32 -0.83
CA ILE A 91 0.80 -0.44 -1.38
C ILE A 91 1.34 0.80 -2.08
N GLY A 92 2.65 0.89 -2.29
CA GLY A 92 3.29 2.03 -2.94
C GLY A 92 4.67 2.37 -2.40
N ASP A 93 5.41 3.16 -3.16
CA ASP A 93 6.78 3.59 -2.91
C ASP A 93 7.67 2.49 -2.27
N ALA A 94 7.66 1.30 -2.87
CA ALA A 94 8.53 0.18 -2.53
C ALA A 94 9.99 0.46 -2.89
N ILE A 95 10.18 1.24 -3.94
CA ILE A 95 11.41 1.88 -4.34
C ILE A 95 11.11 3.34 -4.68
N TYR A 96 12.16 4.16 -4.62
CA TYR A 96 12.16 5.51 -5.14
C TYR A 96 12.96 5.53 -6.45
N GLY A 97 12.24 5.41 -7.57
CA GLY A 97 12.81 5.19 -8.91
C GLY A 97 13.01 6.45 -9.75
N ASP A 98 12.61 7.61 -9.24
CA ASP A 98 12.69 8.93 -9.88
C ASP A 98 13.38 9.98 -9.01
N TRP A 99 13.83 9.61 -7.80
CA TRP A 99 14.50 10.50 -6.85
C TRP A 99 15.39 9.72 -5.86
N HIS A 100 16.58 10.24 -5.53
CA HIS A 100 17.55 9.62 -4.61
C HIS A 100 18.17 10.61 -3.60
N GLY A 101 17.40 11.58 -3.08
CA GLY A 101 17.93 12.57 -2.12
C GLY A 101 18.42 13.87 -2.73
N ASP A 102 18.70 13.89 -4.04
CA ASP A 102 19.14 15.10 -4.76
C ASP A 102 18.00 15.71 -5.58
N LYS A 103 18.07 15.56 -6.91
CA LYS A 103 17.10 16.09 -7.87
C LYS A 103 16.27 14.97 -8.48
N PRO A 104 15.00 15.25 -8.85
CA PRO A 104 14.22 14.32 -9.65
C PRO A 104 14.93 13.99 -10.96
N PHE A 105 14.80 12.75 -11.43
CA PHE A 105 15.34 12.29 -12.70
C PHE A 105 14.30 11.44 -13.43
N THR A 106 14.43 11.33 -14.75
CA THR A 106 13.60 10.43 -15.55
C THR A 106 14.21 9.03 -15.51
N PRO A 107 13.45 7.99 -15.08
CA PRO A 107 13.97 6.65 -15.01
C PRO A 107 14.31 6.07 -16.38
N THR A 108 15.22 5.10 -16.38
CA THR A 108 15.43 4.16 -17.48
C THR A 108 15.05 2.76 -17.01
N ARG A 109 14.84 1.82 -17.93
CA ARG A 109 14.67 0.40 -17.56
C ARG A 109 15.82 -0.10 -16.67
N GLN A 110 17.04 0.29 -16.99
CA GLN A 110 18.22 -0.12 -16.23
C GLN A 110 18.22 0.46 -14.82
N SER A 111 17.89 1.75 -14.64
CA SER A 111 17.86 2.37 -13.31
C SER A 111 16.77 1.76 -12.44
N LEU A 112 15.54 1.60 -12.96
CA LEU A 112 14.45 0.97 -12.21
C LEU A 112 14.78 -0.47 -11.84
N THR A 113 15.28 -1.28 -12.78
CA THR A 113 15.68 -2.67 -12.49
C THR A 113 16.77 -2.72 -11.42
N THR A 114 17.69 -1.75 -11.42
CA THR A 114 18.75 -1.62 -10.41
C THR A 114 18.14 -1.29 -9.04
N ASP A 115 17.20 -0.35 -8.97
CA ASP A 115 16.54 0.03 -7.72
C ASP A 115 15.71 -1.11 -7.12
N TRP A 116 14.96 -1.84 -7.95
CA TRP A 116 14.29 -3.08 -7.53
C TRP A 116 15.28 -4.13 -7.02
N SER A 117 16.44 -4.28 -7.69
CA SER A 117 17.49 -5.19 -7.25
C SER A 117 18.11 -4.76 -5.90
N ARG A 118 18.20 -3.44 -5.63
CA ARG A 118 18.67 -2.92 -4.33
C ARG A 118 17.69 -3.29 -3.22
N LEU A 119 16.39 -3.10 -3.44
CA LEU A 119 15.36 -3.53 -2.48
C LEU A 119 15.48 -5.04 -2.20
N ALA A 120 15.56 -5.87 -3.23
CA ALA A 120 15.73 -7.33 -3.06
C ALA A 120 17.02 -7.74 -2.33
N ALA A 121 18.06 -6.89 -2.37
CA ALA A 121 19.32 -7.15 -1.70
C ALA A 121 19.33 -6.73 -0.21
N ILE A 122 18.29 -6.02 0.27
CA ILE A 122 18.16 -5.67 1.69
C ILE A 122 17.97 -6.97 2.49
N PRO A 123 18.86 -7.28 3.46
CA PRO A 123 18.84 -8.57 4.16
C PRO A 123 17.49 -8.90 4.80
N GLU A 124 16.87 -7.93 5.47
CA GLU A 124 15.60 -8.11 6.17
C GLU A 124 14.43 -8.33 5.19
N PHE A 125 14.43 -7.59 4.06
CA PHE A 125 13.43 -7.78 3.02
C PHE A 125 13.61 -9.13 2.28
N SER A 126 14.85 -9.50 1.98
CA SER A 126 15.18 -10.81 1.40
C SER A 126 14.75 -11.96 2.31
N ALA A 127 14.90 -11.81 3.63
CA ALA A 127 14.50 -12.82 4.60
C ALA A 127 12.97 -12.97 4.70
N ILE A 128 12.22 -11.85 4.75
CA ILE A 128 10.75 -11.92 4.89
C ILE A 128 10.06 -12.40 3.61
N ARG A 129 10.59 -12.07 2.43
CA ARG A 129 10.08 -12.56 1.13
C ARG A 129 10.02 -14.09 1.01
N LYS A 130 10.83 -14.79 1.80
CA LYS A 130 10.89 -16.27 1.84
C LYS A 130 9.85 -16.89 2.77
N GLN A 131 9.17 -16.07 3.56
CA GLN A 131 8.31 -16.51 4.66
C GLN A 131 6.87 -15.98 4.52
N LEU A 132 6.70 -14.85 3.84
CA LEU A 132 5.44 -14.12 3.74
C LEU A 132 5.05 -13.95 2.26
N PRO A 133 3.82 -14.34 1.86
CA PRO A 133 3.27 -13.98 0.56
C PRO A 133 3.03 -12.48 0.42
N PHE A 134 3.17 -11.96 -0.80
CA PHE A 134 2.99 -10.53 -1.10
C PHE A 134 1.95 -10.32 -2.20
N MET A 135 1.14 -9.29 -2.02
CA MET A 135 0.41 -8.62 -3.08
C MET A 135 0.92 -7.18 -3.17
N ALA A 136 1.02 -6.61 -4.37
CA ALA A 136 1.62 -5.29 -4.54
C ALA A 136 0.94 -4.43 -5.62
N THR A 137 0.84 -3.14 -5.32
CA THR A 137 0.59 -2.04 -6.25
C THR A 137 1.68 -0.97 -6.09
N TRP A 138 1.70 0.04 -6.96
CA TRP A 138 2.70 1.10 -6.94
C TRP A 138 2.14 2.40 -6.40
N ASP A 139 3.05 3.35 -6.14
CA ASP A 139 2.72 4.77 -6.05
C ASP A 139 3.65 5.59 -6.95
N ASN A 140 3.72 6.92 -6.76
CA ASN A 140 4.40 7.80 -7.71
C ASN A 140 5.88 7.46 -7.92
N HIS A 141 6.61 7.08 -6.87
CA HIS A 141 8.05 6.89 -7.02
C HIS A 141 8.42 5.55 -7.66
N ASP A 142 7.63 4.49 -7.44
CA ASP A 142 7.74 3.22 -8.18
C ASP A 142 7.23 3.35 -9.61
N TYR A 143 6.18 4.14 -9.82
CA TYR A 143 5.64 4.47 -11.15
C TYR A 143 6.69 5.22 -11.99
N GLY A 144 7.63 5.89 -11.32
CA GLY A 144 8.79 6.54 -11.94
C GLY A 144 8.59 8.02 -12.23
N SER A 145 7.58 8.65 -11.61
CA SER A 145 7.36 10.09 -11.71
C SER A 145 6.44 10.59 -10.60
N HIS A 146 6.95 11.49 -9.75
CA HIS A 146 6.21 12.14 -8.66
C HIS A 146 4.81 12.62 -9.06
N ASN A 147 4.68 13.26 -10.23
CA ASN A 147 3.42 13.81 -10.73
C ASN A 147 2.84 13.01 -11.90
N GLY A 148 3.43 11.87 -12.25
CA GLY A 148 3.04 11.07 -13.41
C GLY A 148 1.62 10.54 -13.27
N GLY A 149 0.89 10.58 -14.37
CA GLY A 149 -0.42 9.94 -14.50
C GLY A 149 -0.52 9.22 -15.84
N ALA A 150 -1.67 9.35 -16.50
CA ALA A 150 -1.91 8.79 -17.82
C ALA A 150 -0.97 9.32 -18.91
N ASP A 151 -0.43 10.52 -18.72
CA ASP A 151 0.50 11.23 -19.59
C ASP A 151 1.96 10.77 -19.47
N PHE A 152 2.27 9.91 -18.49
CA PHE A 152 3.64 9.45 -18.29
C PHE A 152 4.07 8.46 -19.39
N GLU A 153 5.00 8.89 -20.24
CA GLU A 153 5.43 8.15 -21.44
C GLU A 153 6.07 6.78 -21.13
N LEU A 154 6.67 6.61 -19.96
CA LEU A 154 7.39 5.39 -19.58
C LEU A 154 6.53 4.38 -18.80
N LYS A 155 5.23 4.62 -18.62
CA LYS A 155 4.35 3.77 -17.79
C LYS A 155 4.31 2.30 -18.19
N GLU A 156 4.34 2.01 -19.50
CA GLU A 156 4.39 0.63 -20.02
C GLU A 156 5.71 -0.07 -19.62
N MET A 157 6.83 0.64 -19.75
CA MET A 157 8.15 0.14 -19.34
C MET A 157 8.19 -0.10 -17.83
N THR A 158 7.68 0.85 -17.03
CA THR A 158 7.60 0.69 -15.57
C THR A 158 6.74 -0.51 -15.18
N LYS A 159 5.57 -0.69 -15.81
CA LYS A 159 4.71 -1.87 -15.61
C LYS A 159 5.45 -3.18 -15.85
N GLU A 160 6.18 -3.28 -16.95
CA GLU A 160 6.95 -4.50 -17.23
C GLU A 160 8.00 -4.78 -16.16
N VAL A 161 8.75 -3.76 -15.73
CA VAL A 161 9.78 -3.91 -14.68
C VAL A 161 9.14 -4.28 -13.33
N PHE A 162 8.04 -3.63 -12.96
CA PHE A 162 7.28 -3.93 -11.74
C PHE A 162 6.80 -5.39 -11.74
N LEU A 163 6.12 -5.83 -12.81
CA LEU A 163 5.58 -7.18 -12.92
C LEU A 163 6.69 -8.23 -13.00
N ASP A 164 7.84 -7.92 -13.60
CA ASP A 164 9.00 -8.79 -13.59
C ASP A 164 9.61 -8.92 -12.19
N PHE A 165 9.68 -7.83 -11.41
CA PHE A 165 10.18 -7.88 -10.04
C PHE A 165 9.30 -8.75 -9.14
N PHE A 166 7.98 -8.58 -9.21
CA PHE A 166 7.00 -9.36 -8.42
C PHE A 166 6.69 -10.75 -8.99
N GLY A 167 7.48 -11.23 -9.97
CA GLY A 167 7.37 -12.61 -10.47
C GLY A 167 6.08 -12.93 -11.22
N GLU A 168 5.39 -11.93 -11.78
CA GLU A 168 4.15 -12.13 -12.51
C GLU A 168 4.37 -13.06 -13.72
N PRO A 169 3.58 -14.13 -13.90
CA PRO A 169 3.77 -15.05 -15.02
C PRO A 169 3.76 -14.34 -16.38
N LYS A 170 4.64 -14.75 -17.31
CA LYS A 170 4.81 -14.09 -18.61
C LYS A 170 3.55 -14.12 -19.50
N ASN A 171 2.64 -15.06 -19.26
CA ASN A 171 1.39 -15.25 -20.00
C ASN A 171 0.14 -14.81 -19.21
N SER A 172 0.29 -14.14 -18.06
CA SER A 172 -0.86 -13.77 -17.24
C SER A 172 -1.72 -12.67 -17.87
N GLU A 173 -3.00 -12.64 -17.50
CA GLU A 173 -3.91 -11.57 -17.91
C GLU A 173 -3.48 -10.21 -17.36
N ARG A 174 -2.88 -10.16 -16.16
CA ARG A 174 -2.38 -8.92 -15.55
C ARG A 174 -1.35 -8.20 -16.43
N ARG A 175 -0.55 -8.93 -17.21
CA ARG A 175 0.38 -8.32 -18.19
C ARG A 175 -0.35 -7.64 -19.36
N LYS A 176 -1.57 -8.07 -19.69
CA LYS A 176 -2.40 -7.50 -20.77
C LYS A 176 -3.32 -6.37 -20.26
N THR A 177 -3.65 -6.38 -18.97
CA THR A 177 -4.44 -5.32 -18.32
C THR A 177 -3.72 -3.97 -18.36
N PRO A 178 -4.33 -2.86 -18.80
CA PRO A 178 -3.72 -1.54 -18.67
C PRO A 178 -3.64 -1.15 -17.19
N GLY A 179 -2.44 -0.89 -16.66
CA GLY A 179 -2.18 -0.72 -15.23
C GLY A 179 -1.73 -2.00 -14.53
N ILE A 180 -1.66 -1.97 -13.19
CA ILE A 180 -1.25 -3.12 -12.36
C ILE A 180 -2.26 -3.51 -11.28
N TYR A 181 -3.47 -2.96 -11.32
CA TYR A 181 -4.54 -3.33 -10.38
C TYR A 181 -4.85 -4.82 -10.44
N ASP A 182 -5.24 -5.38 -9.30
CA ASP A 182 -5.52 -6.81 -9.15
C ASP A 182 -6.48 -7.03 -7.98
N ALA A 183 -7.15 -8.18 -7.97
CA ALA A 183 -8.01 -8.58 -6.87
C ALA A 183 -7.92 -10.08 -6.59
N LYS A 184 -7.97 -10.44 -5.30
CA LYS A 184 -7.96 -11.83 -4.82
C LYS A 184 -8.93 -11.99 -3.67
N THR A 185 -9.60 -13.15 -3.62
CA THR A 185 -10.49 -13.52 -2.51
C THR A 185 -9.93 -14.75 -1.82
N PHE A 186 -9.84 -14.67 -0.49
CA PHE A 186 -9.32 -15.68 0.41
C PHE A 186 -10.42 -16.21 1.33
N GLY A 187 -10.24 -17.41 1.85
CA GLY A 187 -11.13 -18.02 2.84
C GLY A 187 -12.44 -18.64 2.29
N PRO A 188 -13.12 -19.45 3.11
CA PRO A 188 -14.38 -20.10 2.75
C PRO A 188 -15.57 -19.13 2.88
N PRO A 189 -16.72 -19.43 2.26
CA PRO A 189 -17.96 -18.67 2.46
C PRO A 189 -18.28 -18.44 3.94
N GLY A 190 -18.57 -17.20 4.32
CA GLY A 190 -18.80 -16.78 5.71
C GLY A 190 -17.57 -16.19 6.41
N ARG A 191 -16.37 -16.34 5.83
CA ARG A 191 -15.10 -15.76 6.30
C ARG A 191 -14.24 -15.28 5.13
N ARG A 192 -14.86 -14.89 4.02
CA ARG A 192 -14.12 -14.44 2.83
C ARG A 192 -13.56 -13.06 3.02
N VAL A 193 -12.29 -12.92 2.65
CA VAL A 193 -11.58 -11.64 2.59
C VAL A 193 -11.22 -11.35 1.15
N GLN A 194 -11.73 -10.27 0.58
CA GLN A 194 -11.35 -9.79 -0.73
C GLN A 194 -10.34 -8.64 -0.60
N ILE A 195 -9.21 -8.77 -1.27
CA ILE A 195 -8.23 -7.70 -1.44
C ILE A 195 -8.42 -7.12 -2.84
N ILE A 196 -8.63 -5.81 -2.93
CA ILE A 196 -8.79 -5.07 -4.18
C ILE A 196 -7.68 -4.03 -4.24
N LEU A 197 -6.63 -4.29 -5.01
CA LEU A 197 -5.56 -3.34 -5.25
C LEU A 197 -5.94 -2.38 -6.36
N LEU A 198 -6.04 -1.10 -6.03
CA LEU A 198 -6.21 -0.04 -7.03
C LEU A 198 -4.85 0.36 -7.63
N ASP A 199 -4.94 0.97 -8.80
CA ASP A 199 -3.84 1.63 -9.50
C ASP A 199 -4.27 3.08 -9.70
N THR A 200 -3.70 3.98 -8.91
CA THR A 200 -4.06 5.40 -8.87
C THR A 200 -3.19 6.24 -9.81
N ARG A 201 -2.38 5.60 -10.67
CA ARG A 201 -1.41 6.29 -11.53
C ARG A 201 -1.74 6.13 -13.00
N TRP A 202 -1.97 4.90 -13.46
CA TRP A 202 -2.00 4.56 -14.88
C TRP A 202 -2.96 5.40 -15.72
N PHE A 203 -4.14 5.70 -15.19
CA PHE A 203 -5.20 6.47 -15.86
C PHE A 203 -5.36 7.89 -15.33
N ARG A 204 -4.63 8.25 -14.27
CA ARG A 204 -4.88 9.48 -13.52
C ARG A 204 -4.63 10.71 -14.40
N SER A 205 -5.58 11.62 -14.41
CA SER A 205 -5.42 12.93 -15.05
C SER A 205 -4.40 13.79 -14.31
N PRO A 206 -3.80 14.81 -14.95
CA PRO A 206 -2.90 15.73 -14.27
C PRO A 206 -3.57 16.42 -13.06
N PHE A 207 -2.78 16.67 -12.01
CA PHE A 207 -3.25 17.45 -10.86
C PHE A 207 -3.53 18.90 -11.23
N LYS A 208 -4.58 19.49 -10.63
CA LYS A 208 -4.80 20.94 -10.71
C LYS A 208 -3.95 21.64 -9.65
N LYS A 209 -2.98 22.43 -10.11
CA LYS A 209 -2.12 23.23 -9.21
C LYS A 209 -2.93 24.31 -8.50
N ASP A 210 -2.59 24.52 -7.25
CA ASP A 210 -3.09 25.59 -6.41
C ASP A 210 -2.31 26.88 -6.71
N GLU A 211 -2.96 27.87 -7.33
CA GLU A 211 -2.31 29.10 -7.82
C GLU A 211 -1.89 30.08 -6.71
N ARG A 212 -2.35 29.84 -5.48
CA ARG A 212 -1.95 30.63 -4.30
C ARG A 212 -0.45 30.55 -4.04
N SER A 213 0.09 31.56 -3.35
CA SER A 213 1.47 31.52 -2.88
C SER A 213 1.67 30.42 -1.82
N ALA A 214 2.92 30.08 -1.52
CA ALA A 214 3.23 29.13 -0.44
C ALA A 214 2.75 29.65 0.92
N GLU A 215 2.84 30.96 1.15
CA GLU A 215 2.39 31.64 2.36
C GLU A 215 0.86 31.59 2.49
N GLU A 216 0.13 31.85 1.41
CA GLU A 216 -1.33 31.78 1.37
C GLU A 216 -1.84 30.34 1.61
N ARG A 217 -1.18 29.33 1.01
CA ARG A 217 -1.49 27.92 1.28
C ARG A 217 -1.22 27.55 2.73
N LYS A 218 -0.07 27.97 3.27
CA LYS A 218 0.26 27.73 4.68
C LYS A 218 -0.73 28.41 5.62
N ALA A 219 -1.19 29.62 5.31
CA ALA A 219 -2.15 30.37 6.13
C ALA A 219 -3.50 29.65 6.29
N ILE A 220 -3.89 28.80 5.34
CA ILE A 220 -5.09 27.96 5.43
C ILE A 220 -4.80 26.51 5.85
N GLY A 221 -3.60 26.23 6.37
CA GLY A 221 -3.21 24.92 6.86
C GLY A 221 -2.92 23.87 5.78
N LYS A 222 -2.78 24.26 4.51
CA LYS A 222 -2.48 23.35 3.40
C LYS A 222 -0.98 23.08 3.30
N VAL A 223 -0.60 21.81 3.14
CA VAL A 223 0.80 21.36 3.05
C VAL A 223 1.22 20.96 1.64
N GLY A 224 0.28 20.61 0.77
CA GLY A 224 0.51 20.27 -0.62
C GLY A 224 0.24 21.42 -1.61
N ASN A 225 0.41 21.14 -2.89
CA ASN A 225 0.39 22.12 -3.98
C ASN A 225 -0.85 22.01 -4.89
N TYR A 226 -1.84 21.19 -4.53
CA TYR A 226 -2.98 20.87 -5.39
C TYR A 226 -4.31 21.31 -4.79
N VAL A 227 -5.25 21.67 -5.66
CA VAL A 227 -6.67 21.89 -5.34
C VAL A 227 -7.51 20.84 -6.05
N GLY A 228 -8.76 20.67 -5.59
CA GLY A 228 -9.70 19.75 -6.24
C GLY A 228 -9.88 20.09 -7.73
N ASN A 229 -9.54 19.13 -8.58
CA ASN A 229 -9.85 19.17 -10.00
C ASN A 229 -11.31 18.73 -10.21
N THR A 230 -12.16 19.68 -10.58
CA THR A 230 -13.61 19.47 -10.77
C THR A 230 -13.99 19.29 -12.24
N ASP A 231 -13.02 19.20 -13.15
CA ASP A 231 -13.28 18.90 -14.57
C ASP A 231 -14.00 17.55 -14.68
N GLU A 232 -15.05 17.48 -15.49
CA GLU A 232 -15.86 16.27 -15.69
C GLU A 232 -15.08 15.12 -16.34
N LYS A 233 -14.00 15.44 -17.07
CA LYS A 233 -13.13 14.46 -17.71
C LYS A 233 -11.95 14.05 -16.84
N ALA A 234 -11.71 14.73 -15.71
CA ALA A 234 -10.64 14.36 -14.81
C ALA A 234 -10.97 13.03 -14.12
N THR A 235 -10.03 12.09 -14.17
CA THR A 235 -10.20 10.75 -13.60
C THR A 235 -8.98 10.32 -12.79
N VAL A 236 -9.18 9.41 -11.84
CA VAL A 236 -8.11 8.69 -11.11
C VAL A 236 -7.92 7.31 -11.71
N LEU A 237 -9.00 6.52 -11.75
CA LEU A 237 -8.96 5.12 -12.16
C LEU A 237 -9.18 4.93 -13.66
N GLY A 238 -9.76 5.89 -14.37
CA GLY A 238 -10.19 5.71 -15.75
C GLY A 238 -11.34 4.72 -15.88
N GLU A 239 -12.08 4.82 -16.98
CA GLU A 239 -13.34 4.07 -17.14
C GLU A 239 -13.12 2.55 -17.15
N THR A 240 -12.00 2.07 -17.70
CA THR A 240 -11.65 0.64 -17.73
C THR A 240 -11.53 0.06 -16.31
N GLN A 241 -10.81 0.73 -15.41
CA GLN A 241 -10.66 0.24 -14.05
C GLN A 241 -11.92 0.49 -13.21
N TRP A 242 -12.70 1.54 -13.50
CA TRP A 242 -14.01 1.73 -12.85
C TRP A 242 -14.98 0.58 -13.13
N GLN A 243 -15.03 0.11 -14.38
CA GLN A 243 -15.84 -1.04 -14.77
C GLN A 243 -15.34 -2.31 -14.08
N TRP A 244 -14.02 -2.55 -14.13
CA TRP A 244 -13.41 -3.67 -13.41
C TRP A 244 -13.72 -3.64 -11.90
N LEU A 245 -13.61 -2.47 -11.25
CA LEU A 245 -13.89 -2.32 -9.82
C LEU A 245 -15.37 -2.61 -9.51
N THR A 246 -16.28 -2.22 -10.40
CA THR A 246 -17.70 -2.56 -10.29
C THR A 246 -17.90 -4.07 -10.26
N GLU A 247 -17.26 -4.79 -11.18
CA GLU A 247 -17.32 -6.26 -11.25
C GLU A 247 -16.72 -6.92 -10.00
N GLN A 248 -15.64 -6.37 -9.44
CA GLN A 248 -15.03 -6.87 -8.21
C GLN A 248 -15.94 -6.68 -7.00
N LEU A 249 -16.61 -5.52 -6.87
CA LEU A 249 -17.50 -5.22 -5.76
C LEU A 249 -18.77 -6.09 -5.76
N LEU A 250 -19.15 -6.62 -6.93
CA LEU A 250 -20.24 -7.59 -7.07
C LEU A 250 -19.84 -9.02 -6.67
N GLN A 251 -18.54 -9.32 -6.55
CA GLN A 251 -18.08 -10.62 -6.06
C GLN A 251 -18.38 -10.78 -4.57
N PRO A 252 -18.73 -11.98 -4.10
CA PRO A 252 -19.14 -12.17 -2.72
C PRO A 252 -17.92 -12.23 -1.76
N ALA A 253 -17.96 -11.42 -0.70
CA ALA A 253 -16.98 -11.39 0.38
C ALA A 253 -17.61 -10.86 1.66
N GLU A 254 -17.12 -11.31 2.82
CA GLU A 254 -17.56 -10.84 4.12
C GLU A 254 -16.78 -9.59 4.56
N LEU A 255 -15.48 -9.54 4.25
CA LEU A 255 -14.62 -8.37 4.41
C LEU A 255 -13.95 -8.02 3.07
N ARG A 256 -13.85 -6.74 2.74
CA ARG A 256 -13.17 -6.21 1.55
C ARG A 256 -12.19 -5.12 1.95
N LEU A 257 -10.92 -5.26 1.56
CA LEU A 257 -9.93 -4.20 1.66
C LEU A 257 -9.80 -3.56 0.27
N ILE A 258 -10.27 -2.32 0.13
CA ILE A 258 -9.99 -1.49 -1.04
C ILE A 258 -8.71 -0.73 -0.75
N VAL A 259 -7.66 -1.08 -1.49
CA VAL A 259 -6.30 -0.64 -1.24
C VAL A 259 -5.93 0.41 -2.26
N SER A 260 -5.65 1.61 -1.79
CA SER A 260 -5.19 2.73 -2.60
C SER A 260 -3.77 3.10 -2.20
N SER A 261 -2.95 3.57 -3.14
CA SER A 261 -1.61 4.04 -2.78
C SER A 261 -1.64 5.35 -1.99
N THR A 262 -2.70 6.13 -2.15
CA THR A 262 -2.89 7.43 -1.50
C THR A 262 -4.23 7.53 -0.77
N GLN A 263 -4.33 8.50 0.14
CA GLN A 263 -5.46 8.71 1.03
C GLN A 263 -6.77 9.00 0.27
N ILE A 264 -7.83 8.30 0.66
CA ILE A 264 -9.19 8.42 0.10
C ILE A 264 -10.03 9.40 0.92
N ILE A 265 -10.11 9.23 2.24
CA ILE A 265 -11.00 9.99 3.13
C ILE A 265 -10.43 11.38 3.43
N PRO A 266 -9.21 11.55 3.97
CA PRO A 266 -8.60 12.88 4.11
C PRO A 266 -8.51 13.61 2.76
N ASP A 267 -8.94 14.87 2.74
CA ASP A 267 -9.01 15.67 1.50
C ASP A 267 -8.59 17.14 1.67
N GLN A 268 -8.00 17.49 2.81
CA GLN A 268 -7.64 18.88 3.13
C GLN A 268 -6.17 19.20 2.87
N LYS A 269 -5.29 18.21 2.73
CA LYS A 269 -3.84 18.41 2.68
C LYS A 269 -3.39 19.05 1.37
N GLY A 270 -4.18 18.89 0.30
CA GLY A 270 -3.84 19.36 -1.05
C GLY A 270 -2.63 18.64 -1.62
N MET A 271 -2.39 17.42 -1.14
CA MET A 271 -1.32 16.54 -1.59
C MET A 271 -1.80 15.68 -2.76
N ASP A 272 -0.95 14.77 -3.19
CA ASP A 272 -1.34 13.66 -4.04
C ASP A 272 -2.27 12.75 -3.24
N GLU A 273 -3.57 13.05 -3.24
CA GLU A 273 -4.63 12.37 -2.50
C GLU A 273 -5.93 12.41 -3.32
N TRP A 274 -6.92 11.57 -2.99
CA TRP A 274 -8.21 11.58 -3.70
C TRP A 274 -8.96 12.91 -3.57
N GLY A 275 -8.67 13.71 -2.54
CA GLY A 275 -9.12 15.10 -2.40
C GLY A 275 -8.73 16.01 -3.57
N ALA A 276 -7.68 15.67 -4.33
CA ALA A 276 -7.33 16.37 -5.56
C ALA A 276 -8.29 16.05 -6.73
N PHE A 277 -9.14 15.03 -6.61
CA PHE A 277 -10.15 14.63 -7.59
C PHE A 277 -11.51 14.38 -6.90
N PRO A 278 -12.17 15.43 -6.37
CA PRO A 278 -13.35 15.28 -5.51
C PRO A 278 -14.52 14.52 -6.17
N ARG A 279 -14.69 14.62 -7.50
CA ARG A 279 -15.71 13.87 -8.24
C ARG A 279 -15.43 12.37 -8.25
N GLU A 280 -14.18 11.97 -8.44
CA GLU A 280 -13.77 10.55 -8.45
C GLU A 280 -13.82 9.95 -7.05
N ARG A 281 -13.46 10.74 -6.02
CA ARG A 281 -13.64 10.36 -4.62
C ARG A 281 -15.11 10.07 -4.30
N LEU A 282 -16.01 10.98 -4.69
CA LEU A 282 -17.44 10.78 -4.51
C LEU A 282 -17.94 9.55 -5.29
N ARG A 283 -17.47 9.37 -6.54
CA ARG A 283 -17.78 8.21 -7.37
C ARG A 283 -17.38 6.89 -6.72
N LEU A 284 -16.23 6.84 -6.02
CA LEU A 284 -15.81 5.64 -5.29
C LEU A 284 -16.80 5.29 -4.18
N ILE A 285 -17.12 6.27 -3.33
CA ILE A 285 -18.05 6.08 -2.21
C ILE A 285 -19.43 5.66 -2.72
N GLU A 286 -19.91 6.29 -3.81
CA GLU A 286 -21.21 5.97 -4.39
C GLU A 286 -21.23 4.62 -5.12
N LEU A 287 -20.14 4.23 -5.78
CA LEU A 287 -20.03 2.90 -6.38
C LEU A 287 -20.13 1.81 -5.32
N ILE A 288 -19.43 1.99 -4.20
CA ILE A 288 -19.50 1.04 -3.09
C ILE A 288 -20.91 0.95 -2.49
N ARG A 289 -21.64 2.08 -2.44
CA ARG A 289 -23.03 2.12 -1.98
C ARG A 289 -23.97 1.40 -2.95
N SER A 290 -23.94 1.80 -4.22
CA SER A 290 -24.84 1.33 -5.27
C SER A 290 -24.66 -0.15 -5.63
N THR A 291 -23.45 -0.69 -5.48
CA THR A 291 -23.18 -2.14 -5.63
C THR A 291 -23.66 -2.96 -4.43
N GLY A 292 -24.00 -2.32 -3.31
CA GLY A 292 -24.36 -3.01 -2.07
C GLY A 292 -23.19 -3.75 -1.41
N ALA A 293 -21.93 -3.43 -1.77
CA ALA A 293 -20.75 -4.11 -1.25
C ALA A 293 -20.59 -3.87 0.26
N GLU A 294 -20.74 -4.93 1.06
CA GLU A 294 -20.66 -4.89 2.53
C GLU A 294 -19.22 -5.13 3.03
N GLY A 295 -18.95 -4.79 4.30
CA GLY A 295 -17.68 -5.14 4.95
C GLY A 295 -16.47 -4.42 4.35
N VAL A 296 -16.62 -3.18 3.90
CA VAL A 296 -15.54 -2.47 3.20
C VAL A 296 -14.67 -1.68 4.17
N LEU A 297 -13.36 -1.92 4.09
CA LEU A 297 -12.30 -1.13 4.69
C LEU A 297 -11.44 -0.50 3.61
N LEU A 298 -11.08 0.76 3.81
CA LEU A 298 -10.12 1.46 2.96
C LEU A 298 -8.73 1.37 3.59
N VAL A 299 -7.71 1.21 2.74
CA VAL A 299 -6.30 1.13 3.15
C VAL A 299 -5.49 2.07 2.26
N SER A 300 -4.59 2.86 2.85
CA SER A 300 -3.79 3.84 2.11
C SER A 300 -2.39 4.12 2.66
N GLY A 301 -1.57 4.80 1.86
CA GLY A 301 -0.17 5.15 2.13
C GLY A 301 0.19 6.59 1.75
N ASN A 302 1.34 6.77 1.09
CA ASN A 302 1.90 8.03 0.54
C ASN A 302 2.37 9.09 1.57
N VAL A 303 1.71 9.20 2.72
CA VAL A 303 1.82 10.39 3.58
C VAL A 303 2.95 10.38 4.61
N HIS A 304 3.74 9.31 4.67
CA HIS A 304 4.87 9.11 5.59
C HIS A 304 4.51 9.10 7.10
N PHE A 305 3.26 8.79 7.44
CA PHE A 305 2.81 8.56 8.81
C PHE A 305 1.64 7.55 8.81
N ALA A 306 1.17 7.15 10.00
CA ALA A 306 -0.05 6.38 10.16
C ALA A 306 -1.18 7.12 10.87
N GLU A 307 -2.41 6.91 10.41
CA GLU A 307 -3.63 7.40 11.05
C GLU A 307 -4.82 6.49 10.74
N LEU A 308 -5.87 6.62 11.54
CA LEU A 308 -7.18 6.05 11.22
C LEU A 308 -8.16 7.20 10.98
N SER A 309 -8.83 7.18 9.83
CA SER A 309 -9.90 8.11 9.49
C SER A 309 -11.26 7.43 9.40
N ARG A 310 -12.32 8.16 9.76
CA ARG A 310 -13.71 7.72 9.64
C ARG A 310 -14.51 8.78 8.89
N LEU A 311 -15.14 8.38 7.80
CA LEU A 311 -16.15 9.16 7.10
C LEU A 311 -17.52 8.65 7.54
N GLU A 312 -18.21 9.46 8.34
CA GLU A 312 -19.60 9.18 8.69
C GLU A 312 -20.49 9.28 7.46
N SER A 313 -21.42 8.35 7.32
CA SER A 313 -22.35 8.31 6.19
C SER A 313 -23.67 7.69 6.62
N GLU A 314 -24.78 8.09 5.97
CA GLU A 314 -26.16 7.83 6.44
C GLU A 314 -26.43 6.37 6.82
N ASN A 315 -25.95 5.41 6.02
CA ASN A 315 -26.29 3.99 6.18
C ASN A 315 -25.10 3.08 6.54
N ARG A 316 -23.91 3.66 6.71
CA ARG A 316 -22.66 2.99 7.12
C ARG A 316 -21.53 4.01 7.18
N ASP A 317 -20.57 3.74 8.04
CA ASP A 317 -19.32 4.49 8.05
C ASP A 317 -18.29 3.84 7.14
N PHE A 318 -17.35 4.66 6.67
CA PHE A 318 -16.16 4.18 5.99
C PHE A 318 -14.97 4.46 6.88
N TYR A 319 -14.19 3.41 7.14
CA TYR A 319 -12.91 3.51 7.83
C TYR A 319 -11.79 3.42 6.83
N GLU A 320 -10.79 4.27 7.02
CA GLU A 320 -9.53 4.23 6.28
C GLU A 320 -8.37 4.12 7.25
N LEU A 321 -7.64 3.00 7.17
CA LEU A 321 -6.38 2.82 7.87
C LEU A 321 -5.24 3.24 6.94
N THR A 322 -4.64 4.39 7.23
CA THR A 322 -3.44 4.86 6.53
C THR A 322 -2.21 4.42 7.29
N SER A 323 -1.24 3.85 6.60
CA SER A 323 0.10 3.62 7.15
C SER A 323 1.15 3.73 6.04
N SER A 324 2.12 4.59 6.31
CA SER A 324 3.23 4.89 5.41
C SER A 324 4.40 5.42 6.23
N GLY A 325 5.60 5.30 5.68
CA GLY A 325 6.82 5.74 6.35
C GLY A 325 7.61 4.58 6.94
N MET A 326 7.80 3.52 6.17
CA MET A 326 8.60 2.37 6.59
C MET A 326 10.09 2.73 6.84
N THR A 327 10.57 3.81 6.23
CA THR A 327 11.98 4.25 6.31
C THR A 327 12.19 5.71 6.65
N HIS A 328 11.15 6.54 6.55
CA HIS A 328 11.22 7.97 6.81
C HIS A 328 9.82 8.52 7.07
N ASN A 329 9.77 9.70 7.67
CA ASN A 329 8.54 10.39 8.04
C ASN A 329 8.54 11.85 7.53
N ASP A 330 7.38 12.49 7.61
CA ASP A 330 7.27 13.95 7.45
C ASP A 330 6.25 14.49 8.48
N GLU A 331 6.76 15.05 9.57
CA GLU A 331 5.93 15.62 10.65
C GLU A 331 5.01 16.74 10.14
N ARG A 332 5.37 17.45 9.05
CA ARG A 332 4.51 18.50 8.51
C ARG A 332 3.24 17.91 7.93
N TYR A 333 3.32 16.75 7.28
CA TYR A 333 2.16 16.05 6.73
C TYR A 333 1.26 15.52 7.85
N ALA A 334 1.85 14.96 8.91
CA ALA A 334 1.10 14.48 10.08
C ALA A 334 0.37 15.60 10.83
N ASN A 335 1.01 16.76 10.96
CA ASN A 335 0.44 17.95 11.60
C ASN A 335 -0.63 18.67 10.76
N ALA A 336 -0.79 18.32 9.48
CA ALA A 336 -1.86 18.85 8.66
C ALA A 336 -3.23 18.44 9.21
N ALA A 337 -4.22 19.32 9.05
CA ALA A 337 -5.57 19.07 9.55
C ALA A 337 -6.20 17.86 8.87
N ASN A 338 -6.86 17.03 9.66
CA ASN A 338 -7.70 15.93 9.21
C ASN A 338 -8.94 15.85 10.13
N PRO A 339 -10.08 16.43 9.74
CA PRO A 339 -11.30 16.41 10.54
C PRO A 339 -11.92 15.00 10.63
N TYR A 340 -11.45 14.03 9.84
CA TYR A 340 -11.92 12.65 9.87
C TYR A 340 -11.10 11.75 10.81
N ARG A 341 -10.02 12.27 11.41
CA ARG A 341 -9.07 11.49 12.22
C ARG A 341 -9.73 10.96 13.50
N VAL A 342 -9.63 9.65 13.72
CA VAL A 342 -10.09 8.95 14.93
C VAL A 342 -8.91 8.46 15.78
N LYS A 343 -7.80 8.06 15.15
CA LYS A 343 -6.54 7.64 15.82
C LYS A 343 -5.31 8.19 15.10
N GLY A 344 -4.20 8.28 15.83
CA GLY A 344 -2.95 8.86 15.35
C GLY A 344 -2.94 10.41 15.43
N PRO A 345 -2.04 11.07 14.69
CA PRO A 345 -1.04 10.47 13.80
C PRO A 345 0.08 9.77 14.58
N VAL A 346 0.69 8.75 13.98
CA VAL A 346 1.93 8.10 14.43
C VAL A 346 3.00 8.43 13.39
N VAL A 347 4.06 9.10 13.81
CA VAL A 347 5.11 9.64 12.92
C VAL A 347 6.40 8.83 12.96
N GLU A 348 6.51 7.89 13.90
CA GLU A 348 7.56 6.89 13.93
C GLU A 348 7.46 5.96 12.72
N HIS A 349 8.56 5.27 12.37
CA HIS A 349 8.52 4.28 11.29
C HIS A 349 7.51 3.19 11.61
N ASN A 350 6.58 2.95 10.69
CA ASN A 350 5.39 2.16 10.97
C ASN A 350 4.94 1.32 9.77
N PHE A 351 4.15 0.29 10.06
CA PHE A 351 3.35 -0.44 9.08
C PHE A 351 1.93 -0.65 9.64
N GLY A 352 0.97 -0.88 8.76
CA GLY A 352 -0.42 -1.10 9.13
C GLY A 352 -0.71 -2.58 9.30
N LEU A 353 -1.59 -2.92 10.24
CA LEU A 353 -2.03 -4.28 10.48
C LEU A 353 -3.55 -4.33 10.62
N VAL A 354 -4.18 -5.19 9.83
CA VAL A 354 -5.60 -5.56 9.93
C VAL A 354 -5.66 -6.98 10.46
N GLU A 355 -6.24 -7.17 11.64
CA GLU A 355 -6.46 -8.49 12.23
C GLU A 355 -7.96 -8.81 12.27
N MET A 356 -8.34 -10.02 11.90
CA MET A 356 -9.71 -10.50 11.90
C MET A 356 -9.86 -11.61 12.94
N ASP A 357 -10.68 -11.37 13.95
CA ASP A 357 -11.17 -12.37 14.87
C ASP A 357 -12.57 -12.80 14.44
N TRP A 358 -12.62 -13.85 13.62
CA TRP A 358 -13.88 -14.40 13.07
C TRP A 358 -14.76 -15.07 14.13
N ASP A 359 -14.18 -15.47 15.24
CA ASP A 359 -14.86 -16.25 16.29
C ASP A 359 -15.35 -15.40 17.46
N ALA A 360 -14.93 -14.13 17.50
CA ALA A 360 -15.40 -13.13 18.46
C ALA A 360 -16.93 -13.11 18.60
N LYS A 361 -17.38 -12.83 19.82
CA LYS A 361 -18.81 -12.73 20.19
C LYS A 361 -19.15 -11.31 20.63
N PRO A 362 -20.35 -10.78 20.31
CA PRO A 362 -21.46 -11.45 19.62
C PRO A 362 -21.29 -11.55 18.08
N SER A 363 -20.27 -10.93 17.51
CA SER A 363 -19.98 -10.89 16.08
C SER A 363 -18.47 -10.85 15.82
N PRO A 364 -18.00 -11.22 14.61
CA PRO A 364 -16.60 -11.03 14.22
C PRO A 364 -16.09 -9.61 14.48
N LEU A 365 -14.84 -9.51 14.92
CA LEU A 365 -14.15 -8.24 15.19
C LEU A 365 -13.00 -8.05 14.21
N ILE A 366 -12.82 -6.82 13.76
CA ILE A 366 -11.65 -6.39 13.01
C ILE A 366 -10.84 -5.42 13.87
N LYS A 367 -9.54 -5.65 13.99
CA LYS A 367 -8.61 -4.76 14.69
C LYS A 367 -7.73 -4.05 13.67
N LEU A 368 -7.72 -2.73 13.75
CA LEU A 368 -6.97 -1.83 12.89
C LEU A 368 -5.82 -1.24 13.70
N LYS A 369 -4.58 -1.48 13.30
CA LYS A 369 -3.39 -1.06 14.05
C LYS A 369 -2.37 -0.35 13.19
N ALA A 370 -1.64 0.56 13.83
CA ALA A 370 -0.33 1.00 13.37
C ALA A 370 0.73 0.41 14.31
N ILE A 371 1.69 -0.31 13.75
CA ILE A 371 2.76 -0.97 14.48
C ILE A 371 4.08 -0.30 14.13
N GLY A 372 4.87 0.04 15.14
CA GLY A 372 6.18 0.66 15.01
C GLY A 372 7.25 -0.33 14.55
N ALA A 373 8.36 0.21 14.02
CA ALA A 373 9.55 -0.57 13.67
C ALA A 373 10.20 -1.28 14.88
N ASP A 374 9.89 -0.83 16.11
CA ASP A 374 10.29 -1.44 17.37
C ASP A 374 9.35 -2.56 17.86
N GLY A 375 8.25 -2.82 17.13
CA GLY A 375 7.20 -3.77 17.51
C GLY A 375 6.13 -3.19 18.44
N GLY A 376 6.24 -1.92 18.83
CA GLY A 376 5.26 -1.24 19.66
C GLY A 376 3.97 -0.93 18.89
N THR A 377 2.83 -1.03 19.56
CA THR A 377 1.54 -0.60 18.98
C THR A 377 1.43 0.92 19.11
N GLY A 378 1.50 1.64 17.99
CA GLY A 378 1.28 3.08 17.95
C GLY A 378 -0.19 3.43 18.23
N PHE A 379 -1.13 2.73 17.59
CA PHE A 379 -2.53 2.72 17.98
C PHE A 379 -3.23 1.41 17.61
N GLU A 380 -4.36 1.16 18.26
CA GLU A 380 -5.30 0.09 17.93
C GLU A 380 -6.73 0.65 17.96
N HIS A 381 -7.57 0.15 17.05
CA HIS A 381 -9.01 0.41 17.01
C HIS A 381 -9.74 -0.87 16.63
N GLU A 382 -10.79 -1.20 17.38
CA GLU A 382 -11.62 -2.37 17.12
C GLU A 382 -12.95 -1.94 16.51
N ILE A 383 -13.40 -2.70 15.52
CA ILE A 383 -14.68 -2.53 14.86
C ILE A 383 -15.39 -3.89 14.76
N SER A 384 -16.71 -3.87 14.93
CA SER A 384 -17.54 -5.04 14.65
C SER A 384 -17.73 -5.17 13.14
N LEU A 385 -17.54 -6.36 12.56
CA LEU A 385 -17.73 -6.53 11.12
C LEU A 385 -19.13 -6.10 10.64
N PRO A 386 -20.24 -6.41 11.36
CA PRO A 386 -21.55 -5.83 11.10
C PRO A 386 -21.61 -4.30 10.97
N SER A 387 -20.76 -3.53 11.68
CA SER A 387 -20.77 -2.07 11.56
C SER A 387 -20.21 -1.55 10.24
N LEU A 388 -19.54 -2.41 9.47
CA LEU A 388 -19.06 -2.12 8.11
C LEU A 388 -20.08 -2.53 7.03
N GLN A 389 -21.21 -3.12 7.42
CA GLN A 389 -22.29 -3.49 6.51
C GLN A 389 -23.26 -2.32 6.40
N GLN A 390 -23.92 -2.18 5.25
CA GLN A 390 -25.01 -1.20 5.15
C GLN A 390 -26.09 -1.60 6.14
N ALA A 391 -26.55 -0.65 6.96
CA ALA A 391 -27.69 -0.85 7.82
C ALA A 391 -28.88 -1.24 6.95
N LYS A 392 -29.32 -2.50 7.06
CA LYS A 392 -30.49 -2.98 6.32
C LYS A 392 -31.74 -2.53 7.07
N PRO A 393 -32.69 -1.87 6.38
CA PRO A 393 -33.93 -1.49 7.02
C PRO A 393 -34.70 -2.76 7.40
N THR A 394 -35.12 -2.83 8.65
CA THR A 394 -36.00 -3.90 9.14
C THR A 394 -37.42 -3.58 8.69
N LYS A 395 -37.98 -4.44 7.84
CA LYS A 395 -39.37 -4.29 7.38
C LYS A 395 -40.33 -4.62 8.52
N CYS A 396 -41.36 -3.79 8.67
CA CYS A 396 -42.44 -4.08 9.58
C CYS A 396 -43.48 -4.97 8.88
N THR A 397 -43.66 -6.18 9.38
CA THR A 397 -44.58 -7.18 8.82
C THR A 397 -45.84 -7.32 9.67
N ASP A 398 -46.94 -7.74 9.05
CA ASP A 398 -48.16 -8.09 9.77
C ASP A 398 -48.10 -9.49 10.39
N PRO A 399 -48.78 -9.72 11.54
CA PRO A 399 -49.55 -8.75 12.30
C PRO A 399 -48.67 -7.77 13.10
N ARG A 400 -49.06 -6.49 13.16
CA ARG A 400 -48.30 -5.46 13.89
C ARG A 400 -48.31 -5.72 15.41
N PRO A 401 -47.17 -5.47 16.11
CA PRO A 401 -47.09 -5.63 17.55
C PRO A 401 -48.07 -4.68 18.25
N GLN A 402 -48.82 -5.23 19.21
CA GLN A 402 -49.79 -4.47 20.02
C GLN A 402 -49.21 -4.06 21.39
N LEU A 403 -48.10 -4.67 21.80
CA LEU A 403 -47.42 -4.45 23.07
C LEU A 403 -45.91 -4.38 22.79
N CYS A 404 -45.28 -3.32 23.26
CA CYS A 404 -43.84 -3.08 23.10
C CYS A 404 -43.19 -2.80 24.45
N THR A 405 -41.94 -3.21 24.58
CA THR A 405 -41.11 -2.89 25.74
C THR A 405 -40.74 -1.40 25.75
N MET A 406 -40.47 -0.86 26.94
CA MET A 406 -40.08 0.53 27.16
C MET A 406 -38.55 0.72 27.08
N ASP A 407 -37.85 -0.19 26.40
CA ASP A 407 -36.42 -0.06 26.14
C ASP A 407 -36.18 1.07 25.13
N TYR A 408 -35.14 1.86 25.37
CA TYR A 408 -34.76 2.93 24.47
C TYR A 408 -33.57 2.48 23.62
N GLN A 409 -33.87 2.09 22.38
CA GLN A 409 -32.94 1.71 21.32
C GLN A 409 -33.43 2.40 20.03
N PRO A 410 -33.18 3.71 19.87
CA PRO A 410 -33.90 4.51 18.90
C PRO A 410 -33.76 3.98 17.47
N VAL A 411 -34.80 4.17 16.69
CA VAL A 411 -34.85 3.77 15.27
C VAL A 411 -35.41 4.88 14.41
N CYS A 412 -34.89 5.02 13.19
CA CYS A 412 -35.39 5.93 12.18
C CYS A 412 -36.33 5.13 11.27
N ALA A 413 -37.63 5.37 11.44
CA ALA A 413 -38.65 4.64 10.72
C ALA A 413 -39.12 5.43 9.51
N LYS A 414 -39.21 4.75 8.37
CA LYS A 414 -39.78 5.27 7.13
C LYS A 414 -41.25 4.91 7.05
N LYS A 415 -42.10 5.90 6.79
CA LYS A 415 -43.53 5.75 6.60
C LYS A 415 -43.89 5.47 5.14
N SER A 416 -45.11 5.00 4.92
CA SER A 416 -45.67 4.72 3.59
C SER A 416 -45.76 5.95 2.68
N ASP A 417 -45.80 7.15 3.26
CA ASP A 417 -45.76 8.44 2.54
C ASP A 417 -44.33 8.92 2.22
N GLY A 418 -43.30 8.15 2.62
CA GLY A 418 -41.89 8.47 2.43
C GLY A 418 -41.27 9.34 3.51
N THR A 419 -42.05 9.81 4.50
CA THR A 419 -41.51 10.58 5.63
C THR A 419 -40.73 9.69 6.59
N HIS A 420 -39.79 10.30 7.33
CA HIS A 420 -38.97 9.62 8.32
C HIS A 420 -39.29 10.16 9.71
N ARG A 421 -39.34 9.27 10.71
CA ARG A 421 -39.59 9.65 12.11
C ARG A 421 -38.80 8.75 13.07
N THR A 422 -38.21 9.37 14.09
CA THR A 422 -37.56 8.64 15.19
C THR A 422 -38.59 8.01 16.12
N TYR A 423 -38.42 6.73 16.44
CA TYR A 423 -39.17 5.99 17.47
C TYR A 423 -38.20 5.50 18.55
N ALA A 424 -38.72 5.25 19.76
CA ALA A 424 -37.91 4.82 20.90
C ALA A 424 -37.24 3.46 20.70
N ASN A 425 -37.88 2.55 19.97
CA ASN A 425 -37.35 1.24 19.57
C ASN A 425 -38.06 0.69 18.33
N GLY A 426 -37.52 -0.39 17.77
CA GLY A 426 -38.06 -1.06 16.58
C GLY A 426 -39.49 -1.59 16.73
N CYS A 427 -39.87 -2.04 17.93
CA CYS A 427 -41.24 -2.47 18.19
C CYS A 427 -42.22 -1.30 18.11
N GLY A 428 -41.88 -0.17 18.77
CA GLY A 428 -42.66 1.06 18.73
C GLY A 428 -42.82 1.57 17.30
N ALA A 429 -41.77 1.53 16.49
CA ALA A 429 -41.85 1.84 15.06
C ALA A 429 -42.84 0.91 14.35
N CYS A 430 -42.70 -0.41 14.48
CA CYS A 430 -43.58 -1.35 13.76
C CYS A 430 -45.02 -1.42 14.26
N SER A 431 -45.31 -0.90 15.47
CA SER A 431 -46.68 -0.75 15.98
C SER A 431 -47.47 0.34 15.25
N ASP A 432 -46.79 1.33 14.66
CA ASP A 432 -47.42 2.33 13.79
C ASP A 432 -47.70 1.70 12.42
N SER A 433 -48.98 1.66 12.03
CA SER A 433 -49.43 1.07 10.77
C SER A 433 -48.88 1.79 9.53
N GLU A 434 -48.48 3.05 9.67
CA GLU A 434 -47.91 3.82 8.57
C GLU A 434 -46.43 3.50 8.35
N VAL A 435 -45.74 2.89 9.31
CA VAL A 435 -44.33 2.52 9.18
C VAL A 435 -44.19 1.27 8.32
N ILE A 436 -43.36 1.38 7.27
CA ILE A 436 -43.04 0.27 6.36
C ILE A 436 -41.74 -0.43 6.73
N GLU A 437 -40.74 0.33 7.20
CA GLU A 437 -39.44 -0.18 7.58
C GLU A 437 -38.73 0.79 8.54
N TYR A 438 -37.71 0.32 9.26
CA TYR A 438 -36.89 1.18 10.11
C TYR A 438 -35.40 0.81 10.06
N LEU A 439 -34.55 1.79 10.32
CA LEU A 439 -33.11 1.62 10.53
C LEU A 439 -32.78 1.87 12.00
N ALA A 440 -31.73 1.21 12.51
CA ALA A 440 -31.23 1.50 13.85
C ALA A 440 -30.62 2.91 13.92
N GLY A 441 -30.82 3.61 15.05
CA GLY A 441 -30.39 4.99 15.27
C GLY A 441 -31.53 6.00 15.05
N GLU A 442 -31.37 7.22 15.56
CA GLU A 442 -32.34 8.30 15.33
C GLU A 442 -32.31 8.78 13.88
N CYS A 443 -33.42 9.34 13.39
CA CYS A 443 -33.40 10.04 12.11
C CYS A 443 -32.46 11.24 12.20
N LYS A 444 -31.43 11.26 11.37
CA LYS A 444 -30.58 12.43 11.18
C LYS A 444 -31.34 13.44 10.34
N ASP A 445 -31.32 14.71 10.73
CA ASP A 445 -31.96 15.79 9.97
C ASP A 445 -31.38 15.81 8.55
N ILE A 446 -32.25 15.64 7.55
CA ILE A 446 -31.92 15.86 6.15
C ILE A 446 -31.77 17.38 5.97
N PRO A 447 -30.63 17.91 5.49
CA PRO A 447 -30.51 19.32 5.12
C PRO A 447 -31.51 19.73 4.04
#